data_AF-A0A7C5MVU5-F1
#
_entry.id   AF-A0A7C5MVU5-F1
#
_cell.length_a   1.000
_cell.length_b   1.000
_cell.length_c   1.000
_cell.angle_alpha   90.00
_cell.angle_beta   90.00
_cell.angle_gamma   90.00
#
_symmetry.space_group_name_H-M   'P 1'
#
loop_
_entity.id
_entity.type
_entity.pdbx_description
1 polymer ?
#
loop_
_entity_poly.entity_id
_entity_poly.type
_entity_poly.pdbx_seq_one_letter_code
_entity_poly.pdbx_strand_id
1 'polypeptide(L)' 'MSSQGVDLKKRRMLITATAGVGAVGAGFALVPFISYWQPSARAKALGAPEEADIS' A
#
# COMPACT_ATOMS: atom_id res chain seq x y z
N MET A 1 40.54 -12.73 8.93
CA MET A 1 39.16 -12.23 9.07
C MET A 1 38.99 -11.77 10.51
N SER A 2 38.71 -10.49 10.74
CA SER A 2 38.59 -9.92 12.09
C SER A 2 37.44 -10.60 12.84
N SER A 3 37.78 -11.49 13.77
CA SER A 3 36.84 -12.21 14.66
C SER A 3 36.30 -11.29 15.76
N GLN A 4 35.77 -10.14 15.38
CA GLN A 4 34.97 -9.31 16.28
C GLN A 4 33.64 -10.05 16.47
N GLY A 5 33.32 -10.43 17.72
CA GLY A 5 32.07 -11.12 18.04
C GLY A 5 30.87 -10.40 17.43
N VAL A 6 29.91 -11.17 16.93
CA VAL A 6 28.73 -10.62 16.22
C VAL A 6 27.96 -9.65 17.11
N ASP A 7 27.85 -8.39 16.68
CA ASP A 7 27.04 -7.38 17.35
C ASP A 7 25.55 -7.64 17.07
N LEU A 8 24.90 -8.32 18.03
CA LEU A 8 23.49 -8.67 17.94
C LEU A 8 22.57 -7.45 17.93
N LYS A 9 22.98 -6.31 18.53
CA LYS A 9 22.17 -5.09 18.55
C LYS A 9 22.13 -4.47 17.15
N LYS A 10 23.28 -4.33 16.50
CA LYS A 10 23.35 -3.84 15.11
C LYS A 10 22.61 -4.74 14.15
N ARG A 11 22.75 -6.06 14.31
CA ARG A 11 22.00 -7.04 13.50
C ARG A 11 20.50 -6.86 13.63
N ARG A 12 19.99 -6.73 14.87
CA ARG A 12 18.56 -6.55 15.11
C ARG A 12 18.06 -5.21 14.55
N MET A 13 18.83 -4.14 14.72
CA MET A 13 18.52 -2.83 14.15
C MET A 13 18.38 -2.88 12.62
N LEU A 14 19.34 -3.52 11.92
CA LEU A 14 19.28 -3.69 10.47
C LEU A 14 18.07 -4.53 10.05
N ILE A 15 17.77 -5.63 10.74
CA ILE A 15 16.58 -6.45 10.44
C ILE A 15 15.31 -5.62 10.58
N THR A 16 15.17 -4.85 11.67
CA THR A 16 13.98 -4.02 11.89
C THR A 16 13.85 -2.91 10.84
N ALA A 17 14.96 -2.28 10.46
CA ALA A 17 14.96 -1.25 9.43
C ALA A 17 14.57 -1.82 8.06
N THR A 18 15.18 -2.92 7.64
CA THR A 18 14.87 -3.60 6.38
C THR A 18 13.42 -4.07 6.34
N ALA A 19 12.93 -4.68 7.43
CA ALA A 19 11.55 -5.10 7.53
C ALA A 19 10.57 -3.92 7.46
N GLY A 20 10.87 -2.81 8.14
CA GLY A 20 10.05 -1.60 8.10
C GLY A 20 9.95 -1.00 6.70
N VAL A 21 11.10 -0.81 6.02
CA VAL A 21 11.12 -0.32 4.63
C VAL A 21 10.38 -1.25 3.69
N GLY A 22 10.58 -2.57 3.83
CA GLY A 22 9.88 -3.58 3.04
C GLY A 22 8.36 -3.54 3.24
N ALA A 23 7.90 -3.40 4.48
CA ALA A 23 6.47 -3.30 4.80
C ALA A 23 5.83 -2.05 4.19
N VAL A 24 6.50 -0.90 4.28
CA VAL A 24 6.05 0.35 3.65
C VAL A 24 5.95 0.18 2.14
N GLY A 25 7.03 -0.32 1.49
CA GLY A 25 7.05 -0.55 0.05
C GLY A 25 5.95 -1.51 -0.42
N ALA A 26 5.75 -2.63 0.29
CA ALA A 26 4.68 -3.57 0.00
C ALA A 26 3.29 -2.94 0.14
N GLY A 27 3.05 -2.12 1.17
CA GLY A 27 1.80 -1.40 1.35
C GLY A 27 1.48 -0.48 0.16
N PHE A 28 2.46 0.30 -0.30
CA PHE A 28 2.30 1.17 -1.47
C PHE A 28 2.10 0.37 -2.77
N ALA A 29 2.80 -0.75 -2.94
CA ALA A 29 2.65 -1.60 -4.11
C ALA A 29 1.23 -2.21 -4.22
N LEU A 30 0.50 -2.36 -3.12
CA LEU A 30 -0.87 -2.89 -3.10
C LEU A 30 -1.94 -1.84 -3.46
N VAL A 31 -1.62 -0.54 -3.38
CA VAL A 31 -2.57 0.56 -3.67
C VAL A 31 -3.31 0.41 -5.01
N PRO A 32 -2.65 0.18 -6.17
CA PRO A 32 -3.35 0.07 -7.44
C PRO A 32 -4.29 -1.13 -7.50
N PHE A 33 -3.98 -2.22 -6.80
CA PHE A 33 -4.81 -3.44 -6.78
C PHE A 33 -6.08 -3.25 -5.96
N ILE A 34 -5.99 -2.57 -4.81
CA ILE A 34 -7.19 -2.22 -4.02
C ILE A 34 -8.04 -1.21 -4.79
N SER A 35 -7.39 -0.25 -5.46
CA SER A 35 -8.07 0.75 -6.28
C SER A 35 -8.81 0.12 -7.47
N TYR A 36 -8.32 -1.01 -8.00
CA TYR A 36 -8.96 -1.75 -9.08
C TYR A 36 -10.34 -2.30 -8.69
N TRP A 37 -10.60 -2.57 -7.41
CA TRP A 37 -11.92 -3.00 -6.93
C TRP A 37 -12.93 -1.85 -6.77
N GLN A 38 -12.49 -0.60 -6.93
CA GLN A 38 -13.39 0.54 -6.86
C GLN A 38 -14.22 0.70 -8.15
N PRO A 39 -15.43 1.27 -8.07
CA PRO A 39 -16.26 1.52 -9.25
C PRO A 39 -15.51 2.38 -10.28
N SER A 40 -15.59 1.95 -11.55
CA SER A 40 -14.99 2.67 -12.67
C SER A 40 -15.61 4.06 -12.85
N ALA A 41 -14.91 4.96 -13.55
CA ALA A 41 -15.42 6.31 -13.84
C ALA A 41 -16.78 6.29 -14.58
N ARG A 42 -17.00 5.31 -15.47
CA ARG A 42 -18.29 5.10 -16.15
C ARG A 42 -19.39 4.72 -15.16
N ALA A 43 -19.11 3.79 -14.24
CA ALA A 43 -20.07 3.39 -13.22
C ALA A 43 -20.41 4.55 -12.26
N LYS A 44 -19.42 5.41 -11.94
CA LYS A 44 -19.65 6.63 -11.14
C LYS A 44 -20.47 7.67 -11.91
N ALA A 45 -20.22 7.85 -13.22
CA ALA A 45 -20.96 8.80 -14.04
C ALA A 45 -22.41 8.39 -14.30
N LEU A 46 -22.68 7.08 -14.46
CA LEU A 46 -24.04 6.54 -14.62
C LEU A 46 -24.85 6.55 -13.31
N GLY A 47 -24.19 6.72 -12.16
CA GLY A 47 -24.84 6.90 -10.86
C GLY A 47 -25.16 8.36 -10.53
N ALA A 48 -24.88 9.30 -11.44
CA ALA A 48 -25.32 10.69 -11.26
C ALA A 48 -26.86 10.73 -11.31
N PRO A 49 -27.52 11.45 -10.39
CA PRO A 49 -28.98 11.51 -10.37
C PRO A 49 -29.49 12.16 -11.66
N GLU A 50 -30.29 11.43 -12.45
CA GLU A 50 -31.10 12.03 -13.50
C GLU A 50 -32.27 12.78 -12.85
N GLU A 51 -32.42 14.07 -13.13
CA GLU A 51 -33.61 14.85 -12.77
C GLU A 51 -34.78 14.37 -13.63
N ALA A 52 -35.59 13.44 -13.10
CA ALA A 52 -36.82 13.02 -13.75
C ALA A 52 -37.90 14.09 -13.54
N ASP A 53 -38.27 14.79 -14.61
CA ASP A 53 -39.46 15.66 -14.63
C ASP A 53 -40.71 14.78 -14.69
N ILE A 54 -41.52 14.86 -13.63
CA ILE A 54 -42.77 14.10 -13.42
C ILE A 54 -44.00 15.02 -13.48
N SER A 55 -43.94 16.06 -14.33
CA SER A 55 -45.06 16.97 -14.61
C SER A 55 -46.16 16.35 -15.46
#